data_AF-A0A6G1CRC5-F1
#
_entry.id   AF-A0A6G1CRC5-F1
#
_cell.length_a   1.000
_cell.length_b   1.000
_cell.length_c   1.000
_cell.angle_alpha   90.00
_cell.angle_beta   90.00
_cell.angle_gamma   90.00
#
_symmetry.space_group_name_H-M   'P 1'
#
loop_
_entity.id
_entity.type
_entity.pdbx_description
1 polymer ?
#
loop_
_entity_poly.entity_id
_entity_poly.type
_entity_poly.pdbx_seq_one_letter_code
_entity_poly.pdbx_strand_id
1 'polypeptide(L)'
;MEALFEQLCVLADMALDGRGLDPARLDGVLALFDSEARAELAAAEEEHEVVARGTEAAVEAAQGHLNAVMDAAVGKYRGSSGEADALSAATAAMEMAFKTTTPSRIQ
;
A
#
# COMPACT_ATOMS: atom_id res chain seq x y z
N MET A 1 -23.54 24.08 -0.60
CA MET A 1 -24.72 23.18 -0.69
C MET A 1 -25.93 23.55 0.19
N GLU A 2 -25.82 23.74 1.52
CA GLU A 2 -26.97 24.04 2.41
C GLU A 2 -27.85 25.22 1.97
N ALA A 3 -27.24 26.33 1.55
CA ALA A 3 -27.96 27.50 1.06
C ALA A 3 -28.75 27.23 -0.25
N LEU A 4 -28.35 26.24 -1.05
CA LEU A 4 -29.10 25.81 -2.24
C LEU A 4 -30.31 24.96 -1.84
N PHE A 5 -30.18 24.12 -0.81
CA PHE A 5 -31.31 23.38 -0.24
C PHE A 5 -32.35 24.31 0.36
N GLU A 6 -31.94 25.34 1.10
CA GLU A 6 -32.85 26.35 1.63
C GLU A 6 -33.61 27.08 0.52
N GLN A 7 -32.92 27.44 -0.58
CA GLN A 7 -33.57 28.04 -1.75
C GLN A 7 -34.55 27.10 -2.45
N LEU A 8 -34.23 25.81 -2.54
CA LEU A 8 -35.12 24.79 -3.09
C LEU A 8 -36.36 24.60 -2.21
N CYS A 9 -36.20 24.57 -0.88
CA CYS A 9 -37.32 24.51 0.07
C CYS A 9 -38.26 25.71 -0.10
N VAL A 10 -37.73 26.93 -0.21
CA VAL A 10 -38.55 28.13 -0.46
C VAL A 10 -39.33 28.03 -1.78
N LEU A 11 -38.73 27.49 -2.84
CA LEU A 11 -39.42 27.26 -4.11
C LEU A 11 -40.54 26.22 -3.98
N ALA A 12 -40.29 25.15 -3.25
CA ALA A 12 -41.28 24.10 -2.98
C ALA A 12 -42.46 24.65 -2.16
N ASP A 13 -42.19 25.42 -1.10
CA ASP A 13 -43.22 26.02 -0.26
C ASP A 13 -44.12 26.99 -1.05
N MET A 14 -43.54 27.81 -1.92
CA MET A 14 -44.32 28.68 -2.81
C MET A 14 -45.23 27.89 -3.76
N ALA A 15 -44.75 26.77 -4.29
CA ALA A 15 -45.55 25.90 -5.14
C ALA A 15 -46.71 25.25 -4.37
N LEU A 16 -46.45 24.81 -3.13
CA LEU A 16 -47.46 24.22 -2.24
C LEU A 16 -48.53 25.23 -1.79
N ASP A 17 -48.14 26.48 -1.55
CA ASP A 17 -49.05 27.58 -1.18
C ASP A 17 -49.90 28.11 -2.35
N GLY A 18 -49.80 27.50 -3.54
CA GLY A 18 -50.54 27.92 -4.73
C GLY A 18 -50.04 29.23 -5.33
N ARG A 19 -48.88 29.75 -4.89
CA ARG A 19 -48.22 30.95 -5.44
C ARG A 19 -47.54 30.69 -6.78
N GLY A 20 -47.54 29.43 -7.22
CA GLY A 20 -46.94 28.98 -8.47
C GLY A 20 -45.47 28.61 -8.31
N LEU A 21 -45.00 27.73 -9.19
CA LEU A 21 -43.59 27.39 -9.32
C LEU A 21 -43.02 28.20 -10.49
N ASP A 22 -41.94 28.94 -10.25
CA ASP A 22 -41.18 29.61 -11.31
C ASP A 22 -40.13 28.63 -11.89
N PRO A 23 -40.35 28.09 -13.12
CA PRO A 23 -39.46 27.09 -13.68
C PRO A 23 -38.06 27.64 -13.97
N ALA A 24 -37.95 28.91 -14.38
CA ALA A 24 -36.65 29.51 -14.68
C ALA A 24 -35.81 29.66 -13.41
N ARG A 25 -36.45 29.99 -12.28
CA ARG A 25 -35.78 30.06 -10.98
C ARG A 25 -35.39 28.67 -10.47
N LEU A 26 -36.23 27.65 -10.69
CA LEU A 26 -35.88 26.26 -10.36
C LEU A 26 -34.69 25.77 -11.18
N ASP A 27 -34.69 26.00 -12.50
CA ASP A 27 -33.58 25.63 -13.39
C ASP A 27 -32.26 26.27 -12.95
N GLY A 28 -32.31 27.54 -12.51
CA GLY A 28 -31.14 28.23 -11.96
C GLY A 28 -30.60 27.56 -10.69
N VAL A 29 -31.48 27.18 -9.75
CA VAL A 29 -31.09 26.46 -8.51
C VAL A 29 -30.50 25.09 -8.83
N LEU A 30 -31.11 24.34 -9.76
CA LEU A 30 -30.62 23.03 -10.19
C LEU A 30 -29.27 23.09 -10.91
N ALA A 31 -29.05 24.12 -11.74
CA ALA A 31 -27.75 24.34 -12.38
C ALA A 31 -26.63 24.61 -11.35
N LEU A 32 -26.94 25.37 -10.30
CA LEU A 32 -26.00 25.59 -9.20
C LEU A 32 -25.70 24.28 -8.45
N PHE A 33 -26.71 23.46 -8.16
CA PHE A 33 -26.53 22.14 -7.56
C PHE A 33 -25.62 21.24 -8.39
N ASP A 34 -25.86 21.12 -9.70
CA ASP A 34 -25.02 20.31 -10.60
C ASP A 34 -23.57 20.83 -10.62
N SER A 35 -23.38 22.16 -10.64
CA SER A 35 -22.04 22.75 -10.62
C SER A 35 -21.29 22.47 -9.31
N GLU A 36 -21.96 22.58 -8.16
CA GLU A 36 -21.35 22.36 -6.85
C GLU A 36 -21.10 20.87 -6.60
N ALA A 37 -22.03 19.99 -6.99
CA ALA A 37 -21.86 18.55 -6.91
C ALA A 37 -20.68 18.06 -7.77
N ARG A 38 -20.49 18.60 -8.97
CA ARG A 38 -19.32 18.28 -9.81
C ARG A 38 -18.02 18.79 -9.20
N ALA A 39 -18.02 19.98 -8.61
CA ALA A 39 -16.84 20.51 -7.94
C ALA A 39 -16.46 19.67 -6.71
N GLU A 40 -17.43 19.28 -5.89
CA GLU A 40 -17.22 18.39 -4.74
C GLU A 40 -16.75 17.00 -5.17
N LEU A 41 -17.33 16.43 -6.23
CA LEU A 41 -16.87 15.15 -6.77
C LEU A 41 -15.42 15.24 -7.26
N ALA A 42 -15.08 16.28 -8.02
CA ALA A 42 -13.71 16.47 -8.51
C ALA A 42 -12.72 16.65 -7.35
N ALA A 43 -13.09 17.38 -6.31
CA ALA A 43 -12.25 17.54 -5.11
C ALA A 43 -12.07 16.22 -4.36
N ALA A 44 -13.13 15.42 -4.22
CA ALA A 44 -13.06 14.10 -3.60
C ALA A 44 -12.19 13.14 -4.43
N GLU A 45 -12.34 13.11 -5.74
CA GLU A 45 -11.50 12.31 -6.64
C GLU A 45 -10.01 12.68 -6.52
N GLU A 46 -9.69 13.97 -6.45
CA GLU A 46 -8.32 14.44 -6.24
C GLU A 46 -7.75 13.98 -4.89
N GLU A 47 -8.51 14.13 -3.80
CA GLU A 47 -8.11 13.65 -2.47
C GLU A 47 -7.84 12.15 -2.48
N HIS A 48 -8.77 11.38 -3.06
CA HIS A 48 -8.66 9.93 -3.19
C HIS A 48 -7.42 9.53 -3.99
N GLU A 49 -7.10 10.23 -5.07
CA GLU A 49 -5.93 9.93 -5.88
C GLU A 49 -4.62 10.27 -5.15
N VAL A 50 -4.57 11.37 -4.39
CA VAL A 50 -3.43 11.68 -3.53
C VAL A 50 -3.19 10.58 -2.50
N VAL A 51 -4.27 10.12 -1.85
CA VAL A 51 -4.19 9.01 -0.88
C VAL A 51 -3.73 7.73 -1.57
N ALA A 52 -4.32 7.38 -2.72
CA ALA A 52 -3.95 6.18 -3.47
C ALA A 52 -2.45 6.16 -3.82
N ARG A 53 -1.93 7.24 -4.42
CA ARG A 53 -0.50 7.38 -4.74
C ARG A 53 0.39 7.29 -3.49
N GLY A 54 -0.04 7.90 -2.39
CA GLY A 54 0.66 7.82 -1.11
C GLY A 54 0.72 6.38 -0.57
N THR A 55 -0.38 5.65 -0.66
CA THR A 55 -0.45 4.24 -0.23
C THR A 55 0.39 3.33 -1.12
N GLU A 56 0.38 3.52 -2.44
CA GLU A 56 1.20 2.76 -3.39
C GLU A 56 2.69 2.96 -3.11
N ALA A 57 3.13 4.21 -2.93
CA ALA A 57 4.52 4.51 -2.59
C ALA A 57 4.95 3.89 -1.25
N ALA A 58 4.06 3.87 -0.26
CA ALA A 58 4.33 3.24 1.03
C ALA A 58 4.46 1.70 0.90
N VAL A 59 3.60 1.08 0.09
CA VAL A 59 3.67 -0.36 -0.20
C VAL A 59 4.95 -0.72 -0.94
N GLU A 60 5.33 0.06 -1.95
CA GLU A 60 6.57 -0.16 -2.70
C GLU A 60 7.80 -0.04 -1.78
N ALA A 61 7.84 0.96 -0.92
CA ALA A 61 8.92 1.13 0.06
C ALA A 61 8.98 -0.05 1.06
N ALA A 62 7.84 -0.50 1.56
CA ALA A 62 7.76 -1.65 2.46
C ALA A 62 8.22 -2.95 1.77
N GLN A 63 7.81 -3.18 0.52
CA GLN A 63 8.22 -4.32 -0.27
C GLN A 63 9.73 -4.30 -0.54
N GLY A 64 10.30 -3.15 -0.90
CA GLY A 64 11.75 -2.98 -1.07
C GLY A 64 12.52 -3.28 0.21
N HIS A 65 12.02 -2.81 1.36
CA HIS A 65 12.62 -3.10 2.66
C HIS A 65 12.57 -4.61 2.99
N LEU A 66 11.42 -5.26 2.83
CA LEU A 66 11.27 -6.69 3.06
C LEU A 66 12.20 -7.51 2.15
N ASN A 67 12.32 -7.14 0.88
CA ASN A 67 13.23 -7.82 -0.04
C ASN A 67 14.70 -7.68 0.41
N ALA A 68 15.12 -6.48 0.83
CA ALA A 68 16.48 -6.26 1.34
C ALA A 68 16.76 -7.07 2.62
N VAL A 69 15.80 -7.16 3.54
CA VAL A 69 15.91 -7.97 4.76
C VAL A 69 16.01 -9.46 4.41
N MET A 70 15.18 -9.94 3.48
CA MET A 70 15.21 -11.31 2.99
C MET A 70 16.54 -11.66 2.32
N ASP A 71 17.03 -10.81 1.41
CA ASP A 71 18.33 -11.01 0.74
C ASP A 71 19.48 -11.07 1.76
N ALA A 72 19.47 -10.18 2.76
CA ALA A 72 20.46 -10.19 3.83
C ALA A 72 20.38 -11.47 4.69
N ALA A 73 19.18 -11.94 5.01
CA ALA A 73 18.98 -13.17 5.76
C ALA A 73 19.46 -14.41 4.98
N VAL A 74 19.10 -14.51 3.70
CA VAL A 74 19.53 -15.59 2.80
C VAL A 74 21.06 -15.56 2.63
N GLY A 75 21.65 -14.38 2.47
CA GLY A 75 23.10 -14.21 2.39
C GLY A 75 23.82 -14.73 3.64
N LYS A 76 23.34 -14.36 4.84
CA LYS A 76 23.89 -14.85 6.12
C LYS A 76 23.76 -16.37 6.28
N TYR A 77 22.59 -16.92 5.96
CA TYR A 77 22.35 -18.36 6.03
C TYR A 77 23.31 -19.12 5.11
N ARG A 78 23.47 -18.67 3.87
CA ARG A 78 24.36 -19.30 2.89
C ARG A 78 25.82 -19.24 3.32
N GLY A 79 26.27 -18.11 3.86
CA GLY A 79 27.61 -17.96 4.41
C GLY A 79 27.86 -18.95 5.56
N SER A 80 26.95 -18.99 6.53
CA SER A 80 27.05 -19.90 7.68
C SER A 80 27.02 -21.38 7.27
N SER A 81 26.17 -21.76 6.31
CA SER A 81 26.13 -23.14 5.77
C SER A 81 27.45 -23.52 5.10
N GLY A 82 28.03 -22.64 4.29
CA GLY A 82 29.30 -22.90 3.62
C GLY A 82 30.47 -23.04 4.59
N GLU A 83 30.48 -22.26 5.67
CA GLU A 83 31.46 -22.40 6.77
C GLU A 83 31.34 -23.75 7.48
N ALA A 84 30.11 -24.21 7.73
CA ALA A 84 29.86 -25.53 8.33
C ALA A 84 30.34 -26.68 7.42
N ASP A 85 30.06 -26.61 6.12
CA ASP A 85 30.51 -27.61 5.14
C ASP A 85 32.05 -27.66 5.05
N ALA A 86 32.70 -26.50 5.02
CA ALA A 86 34.16 -26.39 4.98
C ALA A 86 34.81 -26.96 6.26
N LEU A 87 34.24 -26.66 7.43
CA LEU A 87 34.70 -27.22 8.70
C LEU A 87 34.56 -28.74 8.72
N SER A 88 33.41 -29.27 8.29
CA SER A 88 33.18 -30.72 8.20
C SER A 88 34.18 -31.40 7.27
N ALA A 89 34.46 -30.81 6.10
CA ALA A 89 35.45 -31.33 5.16
C ALA A 89 36.87 -31.31 5.76
N ALA A 90 37.25 -30.24 6.46
CA ALA A 90 38.54 -30.13 7.14
C ALA A 90 38.69 -31.18 8.26
N THR A 91 37.65 -31.39 9.07
CA THR A 91 37.64 -32.43 10.12
C THR A 91 37.82 -33.83 9.51
N ALA A 92 37.10 -34.14 8.44
CA ALA A 92 37.23 -35.43 7.75
C ALA A 92 38.65 -35.63 7.18
N ALA A 93 39.25 -34.59 6.60
CA ALA A 93 40.62 -34.65 6.10
C ALA A 93 41.65 -34.88 7.21
N MET A 94 41.50 -34.20 8.35
CA MET A 94 42.35 -34.42 9.53
C MET A 94 42.24 -35.85 10.06
N GLU A 95 41.03 -36.42 10.12
CA GLU A 95 40.84 -37.80 10.59
C GLU A 95 41.49 -38.82 9.64
N MET A 96 41.37 -38.60 8.32
CA MET A 96 42.05 -39.45 7.33
C MET A 96 43.57 -39.36 7.44
N ALA A 97 44.12 -38.15 7.64
CA ALA A 97 45.55 -37.95 7.84
C ALA A 97 46.04 -38.61 9.14
N PHE A 98 45.25 -38.58 10.21
CA PHE A 98 45.57 -39.28 11.45
C PHE A 98 45.62 -40.78 11.24
N LYS A 99 44.62 -41.37 10.55
CA LYS A 99 44.57 -42.80 10.22
C LYS A 99 45.72 -43.28 9.35
N THR A 100 46.24 -42.44 8.44
CA THR A 100 47.39 -42.80 7.58
C THR A 100 48.74 -42.63 8.26
N THR A 101 48.84 -41.76 9.28
CA THR A 101 50.08 -41.48 10.01
C THR A 101 50.22 -42.25 11.32
N THR A 102 49.16 -42.85 11.86
CA THR A 102 49.29 -43.82 12.95
C THR A 102 49.78 -45.16 12.35
N PRO A 103 51.02 -45.60 12.62
CA PRO A 103 51.40 -46.95 12.24
C PRO A 103 50.52 -47.91 13.04
N SER A 104 50.06 -48.98 12.39
CA SER A 104 49.45 -50.13 13.06
C SER A 104 50.44 -50.72 14.05
N ARG A 105 50.53 -50.12 15.24
CA ARG A 105 51.28 -50.64 16.37
C ARG A 105 50.24 -51.30 17.24
N ILE A 106 50.02 -52.59 17.04
CA ILE A 106 49.73 -53.59 18.08
C ILE A 106 49.90 -54.99 17.47
N GLN A 107 50.77 -55.74 18.16
CA GLN A 107 50.97 -57.19 18.26
C GLN A 107 51.45 -57.99 17.05
#